data_AF-A0A352XIQ3-F1
#
_entry.id   AF-A0A352XIQ3-F1
#
_cell.length_a   1.000
_cell.length_b   1.000
_cell.length_c   1.000
_cell.angle_alpha   90.00
_cell.angle_beta   90.00
_cell.angle_gamma   90.00
#
_symmetry.space_group_name_H-M   'P 1'
#
loop_
_entity.id
_entity.type
_entity.pdbx_description
1 polymer ?
#
loop_
_entity_poly.entity_id
_entity_poly.type
_entity_poly.pdbx_seq_one_letter_code
_entity_poly.pdbx_strand_id
1 'polypeptide(L)'
;ETKCRDLIELGPGSGALAVAVWENLPWSLRWRTRLHLVESSVGLRARQRSRKELRHVQWHETVEAALAACGGRACLYSNEFFDAFPVRVFGRQGSSWRELFVKKSEHGVMQEKFREVNDLPDSTLWSISFAEGQRVEVADAVRLWLENCQRVWKAGSMVAIDYGDLVETLYYRRLRGTVRGYLAQQRIEGEGIYQNIGRQDLTADVNFSDLMHWSHGFASRQKCETQREFLLPHANSSHRGDVYAMDPLGVGPAFRVWHLRKQES
;
A
#
# COMPACT_ATOMS: atom_id res chain seq x y z
N GLU A 1 1.20 -17.71 16.15
CA GLU A 1 0.92 -16.50 16.97
C GLU A 1 -0.55 -16.12 16.99
N THR A 2 -1.19 -15.90 15.83
CA THR A 2 -2.57 -15.37 15.77
C THR A 2 -3.69 -16.41 15.91
N LYS A 3 -3.36 -17.70 15.85
CA LYS A 3 -4.30 -18.85 15.73
C LYS A 3 -5.25 -18.77 14.51
N CYS A 4 -5.05 -17.82 13.60
CA CYS A 4 -5.83 -17.71 12.36
C CYS A 4 -5.41 -18.80 11.38
N ARG A 5 -6.38 -19.28 10.60
CA ARG A 5 -6.17 -20.29 9.54
C ARG A 5 -6.32 -19.69 8.15
N ASP A 6 -6.95 -18.53 8.05
CA ASP A 6 -7.18 -17.86 6.79
C ASP A 6 -6.05 -16.85 6.54
N LEU A 7 -5.51 -16.89 5.33
CA LEU A 7 -4.48 -16.01 4.84
C LEU A 7 -5.04 -15.26 3.62
N ILE A 8 -5.02 -13.93 3.66
CA ILE A 8 -5.61 -13.07 2.63
C ILE A 8 -4.50 -12.23 2.00
N GLU A 9 -4.31 -12.35 0.68
CA GLU A 9 -3.51 -11.38 -0.09
C GLU A 9 -4.40 -10.25 -0.60
N LEU A 10 -3.96 -9.01 -0.41
CA LEU A 10 -4.61 -7.82 -0.95
C LEU A 10 -3.89 -7.40 -2.23
N GLY A 11 -4.63 -7.21 -3.33
CA GLY A 11 -4.07 -6.75 -4.60
C GLY A 11 -3.00 -7.69 -5.17
N PRO A 12 -3.29 -8.97 -5.42
CA PRO A 12 -2.29 -9.98 -5.78
C PRO A 12 -1.63 -9.78 -7.16
N GLY A 13 -2.12 -8.84 -7.98
CA GLY A 13 -1.61 -8.58 -9.32
C GLY A 13 -1.65 -9.82 -10.23
N SER A 14 -0.49 -10.40 -10.51
CA SER A 14 -0.39 -11.65 -11.29
C SER A 14 -0.69 -12.93 -10.48
N GLY A 15 -0.77 -12.82 -9.15
CA GLY A 15 -0.83 -13.93 -8.19
C GLY A 15 0.51 -14.64 -8.01
N ALA A 16 1.62 -14.07 -8.48
CA ALA A 16 2.94 -14.69 -8.32
C ALA A 16 3.36 -14.79 -6.85
N LEU A 17 3.10 -13.74 -6.06
CA LEU A 17 3.41 -13.75 -4.62
C LEU A 17 2.56 -14.79 -3.89
N ALA A 18 1.25 -14.87 -4.16
CA ALA A 18 0.36 -15.92 -3.65
C ALA A 18 0.91 -17.33 -3.87
N VAL A 19 1.37 -17.62 -5.08
CA VAL A 19 1.98 -18.92 -5.42
C VAL A 19 3.25 -19.15 -4.62
N ALA A 20 4.16 -18.17 -4.61
CA ALA A 20 5.43 -18.28 -3.89
C ALA A 20 5.22 -18.50 -2.38
N VAL A 21 4.32 -17.75 -1.76
CA VAL A 21 3.95 -17.91 -0.34
C VAL A 21 3.41 -19.32 -0.12
N TRP A 22 2.42 -19.76 -0.91
CA TRP A 22 1.81 -21.07 -0.75
C TRP A 22 2.79 -22.24 -0.92
N GLU A 23 3.72 -22.14 -1.86
CA GLU A 23 4.78 -23.14 -2.11
C GLU A 23 5.82 -23.21 -1.00
N ASN A 24 6.11 -22.08 -0.35
CA ASN A 24 7.09 -22.01 0.73
C ASN A 24 6.50 -22.16 2.14
N LEU A 25 5.17 -22.25 2.27
CA LEU A 25 4.56 -22.60 3.56
C LEU A 25 4.98 -24.01 4.00
N PRO A 26 5.46 -24.19 5.25
CA PRO A 26 5.73 -25.52 5.78
C PRO A 26 4.50 -26.41 5.64
N TRP A 27 4.70 -27.67 5.23
CA TRP A 27 3.60 -28.61 4.98
C TRP A 27 2.57 -28.62 6.11
N SER A 28 3.04 -28.67 7.36
CA SER A 28 2.23 -28.68 8.60
C SER A 28 1.34 -27.44 8.80
N LEU A 29 1.74 -26.30 8.23
CA LEU A 29 0.96 -25.07 8.27
C LEU A 29 0.03 -25.00 7.05
N ARG A 30 0.56 -25.32 5.86
CA ARG A 30 -0.16 -25.29 4.60
C ARG A 30 -1.45 -26.10 4.60
N TRP A 31 -1.48 -27.29 5.20
CA TRP A 31 -2.73 -28.09 5.26
C TRP A 31 -3.82 -27.48 6.15
N ARG A 32 -3.46 -26.56 7.05
CA ARG A 32 -4.41 -25.83 7.91
C ARG A 32 -4.78 -24.46 7.33
N THR A 33 -4.05 -23.99 6.33
CA THR A 33 -4.22 -22.65 5.76
C THR A 33 -5.26 -22.66 4.64
N ARG A 34 -6.16 -21.67 4.66
CA ARG A 34 -7.02 -21.34 3.53
C ARG A 34 -6.54 -20.03 2.94
N LEU A 35 -6.21 -20.05 1.64
CA LEU A 35 -5.70 -18.88 0.94
C LEU A 35 -6.84 -18.17 0.21
N HIS A 36 -6.93 -16.87 0.42
CA HIS A 36 -7.91 -15.98 -0.18
C HIS A 36 -7.19 -14.83 -0.87
N LEU A 37 -7.72 -14.37 -2.00
CA LEU A 37 -7.19 -13.21 -2.73
C LEU A 37 -8.28 -12.15 -2.89
N VAL A 38 -7.94 -10.90 -2.58
CA VAL A 38 -8.80 -9.73 -2.78
C VAL A 38 -8.30 -8.98 -4.00
N GLU A 39 -9.09 -8.99 -5.06
CA GLU A 39 -8.76 -8.36 -6.35
C GLU A 39 -10.03 -7.74 -6.91
N SER A 40 -10.03 -6.44 -7.22
CA SER A 40 -11.19 -5.72 -7.74
C SER A 40 -11.30 -5.83 -9.27
N SER A 41 -10.18 -6.03 -9.98
CA SER A 41 -10.15 -6.14 -11.44
C SER A 41 -10.68 -7.49 -11.92
N VAL A 42 -11.77 -7.45 -12.68
CA VAL A 42 -12.36 -8.63 -13.34
C VAL A 42 -11.33 -9.34 -14.22
N GLY A 43 -10.52 -8.59 -14.97
CA GLY A 43 -9.52 -9.12 -15.89
C GLY A 43 -8.38 -9.84 -15.15
N LEU A 44 -7.85 -9.24 -14.07
CA LEU A 44 -6.82 -9.87 -13.25
C LEU A 44 -7.36 -11.12 -12.54
N ARG A 45 -8.57 -11.08 -11.98
CA ARG A 45 -9.22 -12.27 -11.40
C ARG A 45 -9.34 -13.40 -12.41
N ALA A 46 -9.77 -13.12 -13.64
CA ALA A 46 -9.88 -14.13 -14.69
C ALA A 46 -8.52 -14.75 -15.04
N ARG A 47 -7.47 -13.92 -15.16
CA ARG A 47 -6.10 -14.37 -15.41
C ARG A 47 -5.53 -15.19 -14.25
N GLN A 48 -5.81 -14.82 -13.01
CA GLN A 48 -5.37 -15.58 -11.83
C GLN A 48 -6.09 -16.94 -11.75
N ARG A 49 -7.41 -16.98 -12.02
CA ARG A 49 -8.22 -18.21 -11.99
C ARG A 49 -7.81 -19.24 -13.04
N SER A 50 -7.20 -18.82 -14.15
CA SER A 50 -6.68 -19.75 -15.16
C SER A 50 -5.35 -20.40 -14.77
N ARG A 51 -4.70 -19.95 -13.68
CA ARG A 51 -3.46 -20.55 -13.17
C ARG A 51 -3.74 -21.82 -12.38
N LYS A 52 -3.07 -22.92 -12.74
CA LYS A 52 -3.25 -24.23 -12.10
C LYS A 52 -2.79 -24.25 -10.65
N GLU A 53 -1.79 -23.43 -10.34
CA GLU A 53 -1.19 -23.25 -9.01
C GLU A 53 -2.20 -22.65 -8.03
N LEU A 54 -3.12 -21.80 -8.50
CA LEU A 54 -4.10 -21.08 -7.69
C LEU A 54 -5.47 -21.78 -7.61
N ARG A 55 -5.63 -23.00 -8.14
CA ARG A 55 -6.93 -23.70 -8.15
C ARG A 55 -7.61 -23.90 -6.78
N HIS A 56 -6.83 -23.80 -5.71
CA HIS A 56 -7.25 -24.05 -4.33
C HIS A 56 -7.65 -22.75 -3.60
N VAL A 57 -7.47 -21.59 -4.25
CA VAL A 57 -7.69 -20.27 -3.69
C VAL A 57 -9.14 -19.84 -3.81
N GLN A 58 -9.59 -18.98 -2.89
CA GLN A 58 -10.87 -18.29 -2.98
C GLN A 58 -10.67 -16.81 -3.34
N TRP A 59 -11.43 -16.31 -4.31
CA TRP A 59 -11.34 -14.90 -4.74
C TRP A 59 -12.49 -14.09 -4.18
N HIS A 60 -12.17 -12.88 -3.76
CA HIS A 60 -13.12 -11.88 -3.27
C HIS A 60 -12.88 -10.56 -3.98
N GLU A 61 -13.95 -9.79 -4.16
CA GLU A 61 -13.85 -8.47 -4.77
C GLU A 61 -13.41 -7.40 -3.76
N THR A 62 -13.75 -7.58 -2.49
CA THR A 62 -13.45 -6.64 -1.42
C THR A 62 -12.86 -7.35 -0.20
N VAL A 63 -12.13 -6.60 0.63
CA VAL A 63 -11.53 -7.15 1.86
C VAL A 63 -12.60 -7.56 2.86
N GLU A 64 -13.73 -6.88 2.86
CA GLU A 64 -14.87 -7.15 3.73
C GLU A 64 -15.52 -8.48 3.39
N ALA A 65 -15.68 -8.79 2.09
CA ALA A 65 -16.18 -10.09 1.64
C ALA A 65 -15.23 -11.23 2.04
N ALA A 66 -13.91 -11.02 1.87
CA ALA A 66 -12.91 -11.99 2.28
C ALA A 66 -12.93 -12.23 3.79
N LEU A 67 -12.92 -11.17 4.58
CA LEU A 67 -12.96 -11.25 6.04
C LEU A 67 -14.26 -11.88 6.54
N ALA A 68 -15.41 -11.56 5.93
CA ALA A 68 -16.68 -12.19 6.25
C ALA A 68 -16.64 -13.71 6.04
N ALA A 69 -16.08 -14.18 4.92
CA ALA A 69 -15.87 -15.60 4.64
C ALA A 69 -14.95 -16.29 5.67
N CYS A 70 -14.05 -15.53 6.30
CA CYS A 70 -13.13 -15.99 7.35
C CYS A 70 -13.70 -15.82 8.78
N GLY A 71 -14.96 -15.41 8.94
CA GLY A 71 -15.55 -15.08 10.25
C GLY A 71 -14.83 -13.92 10.96
N GLY A 72 -14.17 -13.05 10.21
CA GLY A 72 -13.35 -11.93 10.68
C GLY A 72 -11.98 -12.33 11.22
N ARG A 73 -11.54 -13.58 11.06
CA ARG A 73 -10.29 -14.09 11.67
C ARG A 73 -9.29 -14.52 10.61
N ALA A 74 -8.43 -13.60 10.18
CA ALA A 74 -7.47 -13.84 9.11
C ALA A 74 -6.16 -13.08 9.31
N CYS A 75 -5.06 -13.61 8.79
CA CYS A 75 -3.85 -12.85 8.55
C CYS A 75 -3.91 -12.25 7.14
N LEU A 76 -3.56 -10.98 7.00
CA LEU A 76 -3.57 -10.24 5.75
C LEU A 76 -2.12 -9.96 5.34
N TYR A 77 -1.86 -9.92 4.04
CA TYR A 77 -0.60 -9.41 3.52
C TYR A 77 -0.79 -8.72 2.18
N SER A 78 0.12 -7.80 1.87
CA SER A 78 0.12 -7.08 0.60
C SER A 78 1.54 -6.70 0.18
N ASN A 79 1.73 -6.58 -1.12
CA ASN A 79 2.93 -6.01 -1.72
C ASN A 79 2.50 -4.99 -2.78
N GLU A 80 2.89 -3.73 -2.60
CA GLU A 80 2.55 -2.62 -3.51
C GLU A 80 1.03 -2.49 -3.68
N PHE A 81 0.32 -2.36 -2.55
CA PHE A 81 -1.14 -2.24 -2.53
C PHE A 81 -1.59 -0.84 -2.16
N PHE A 82 -0.95 -0.23 -1.16
CA PHE A 82 -1.37 1.08 -0.66
C PHE A 82 -0.86 2.23 -1.55
N ASP A 83 0.24 2.05 -2.28
CA ASP A 83 0.79 3.06 -3.20
C ASP A 83 -0.09 3.34 -4.43
N ALA A 84 -0.99 2.41 -4.76
CA ALA A 84 -1.95 2.49 -5.84
C ALA A 84 -3.27 3.18 -5.45
N PHE A 85 -3.45 3.55 -4.18
CA PHE A 85 -4.66 4.26 -3.75
C PHE A 85 -4.66 5.71 -4.25
N PRO A 86 -5.84 6.27 -4.57
CA PRO A 86 -5.96 7.68 -4.90
C PRO A 86 -5.45 8.57 -3.75
N VAL A 87 -4.73 9.63 -4.11
CA VAL A 87 -4.24 10.64 -3.17
C VAL A 87 -4.73 12.03 -3.56
N ARG A 88 -4.90 12.87 -2.53
CA ARG A 88 -5.09 14.32 -2.68
C ARG A 88 -3.76 15.02 -2.47
N VAL A 89 -3.42 15.96 -3.34
CA VAL A 89 -2.12 16.66 -3.30
C VAL A 89 -2.32 18.06 -2.73
N PHE A 90 -1.51 18.44 -1.74
CA PHE A 90 -1.55 19.75 -1.08
C PHE A 90 -0.22 20.47 -1.24
N GLY A 91 -0.26 21.76 -1.55
CA GLY A 91 0.90 22.64 -1.66
C GLY A 91 0.95 23.61 -0.50
N ARG A 92 2.14 23.76 0.10
CA ARG A 92 2.39 24.75 1.15
C ARG A 92 2.36 26.17 0.59
N GLN A 93 1.60 27.08 1.20
CA GLN A 93 1.61 28.50 0.86
C GLN A 93 1.61 29.39 2.10
N GLY A 94 2.74 29.99 2.45
CA GLY A 94 2.93 30.74 3.69
C GLY A 94 2.59 29.89 4.91
N SER A 95 1.59 30.33 5.68
CA SER A 95 1.06 29.59 6.84
C SER A 95 -0.12 28.68 6.52
N SER A 96 -0.66 28.70 5.28
CA SER A 96 -1.80 27.89 4.86
C SER A 96 -1.42 26.78 3.89
N TRP A 97 -2.43 26.02 3.47
CA TRP A 97 -2.34 24.95 2.49
C TRP A 97 -3.33 25.20 1.37
N ARG A 98 -2.99 24.76 0.16
CA ARG A 98 -3.89 24.73 -0.98
C ARG A 98 -3.91 23.33 -1.60
N GLU A 99 -5.08 22.89 -2.04
CA GLU A 99 -5.22 21.60 -2.71
C GLU A 99 -5.04 21.74 -4.22
N LEU A 100 -4.30 20.81 -4.81
CA LEU A 100 -4.05 20.72 -6.24
C LEU A 100 -5.20 20.03 -6.95
N PHE A 101 -5.82 20.73 -7.88
CA PHE A 101 -6.82 20.17 -8.80
C PHE A 101 -6.25 20.11 -10.21
N VAL A 102 -6.75 19.17 -11.00
CA VAL A 102 -6.46 19.11 -12.43
C VAL A 102 -7.70 19.53 -13.21
N LYS A 103 -7.53 20.46 -14.15
CA LYS A 103 -8.58 20.93 -15.06
C LYS A 103 -8.15 20.68 -16.49
N LYS A 104 -9.06 20.17 -17.32
CA LYS A 104 -8.88 20.14 -18.77
C LYS A 104 -9.14 21.55 -19.34
N SER A 105 -8.17 22.11 -20.05
CA SER A 105 -8.32 23.38 -20.77
C SER A 105 -9.23 23.22 -21.99
N GLU A 106 -9.63 24.35 -22.59
CA GLU A 106 -10.43 24.37 -23.81
C GLU A 106 -9.73 23.68 -25.00
N HIS A 107 -8.39 23.71 -25.02
CA HIS A 107 -7.57 23.01 -26.01
C HIS A 107 -7.31 21.54 -25.66
N GLY A 108 -7.95 21.01 -24.62
CA GLY A 108 -7.85 19.62 -24.22
C GLY A 108 -6.60 19.24 -23.43
N VAL A 109 -5.77 20.21 -23.05
CA VAL A 109 -4.55 20.02 -22.25
C VAL A 109 -4.91 20.02 -20.77
N MET A 110 -4.37 19.08 -20.01
CA MET A 110 -4.56 19.03 -18.56
C MET A 110 -3.66 20.05 -17.87
N GLN A 111 -4.24 20.83 -16.95
CA GLN A 111 -3.55 21.89 -16.22
C GLN A 111 -3.80 21.76 -14.72
N GLU A 112 -2.73 21.93 -13.96
CA GLU A 112 -2.77 22.00 -12.51
C GLU A 112 -3.28 23.36 -12.03
N LYS A 113 -4.13 23.35 -11.00
CA LYS A 113 -4.61 24.56 -10.33
C LYS A 113 -4.74 24.33 -8.83
N PHE A 114 -3.98 25.09 -8.06
CA PHE A 114 -4.16 25.15 -6.61
C PHE A 114 -5.41 25.95 -6.24
N ARG A 115 -6.18 25.42 -5.29
CA ARG A 115 -7.38 26.05 -4.71
C ARG A 115 -7.25 26.08 -3.21
N GLU A 116 -7.90 27.06 -2.59
CA GLU A 116 -8.00 27.13 -1.14
C GLU A 116 -8.77 25.92 -0.61
N VAL A 117 -8.32 25.38 0.51
CA VAL A 117 -8.97 24.28 1.23
C VAL A 117 -9.32 24.78 2.62
N ASN A 118 -10.58 24.60 3.01
CA ASN A 118 -11.06 25.02 4.32
C ASN A 118 -10.77 23.95 5.38
N ASP A 119 -10.97 22.67 5.04
CA ASP A 119 -10.81 21.54 5.93
C ASP A 119 -9.75 20.59 5.40
N LEU A 120 -8.65 20.45 6.14
CA LEU A 120 -7.61 19.48 5.85
C LEU A 120 -8.06 18.07 6.25
N PRO A 121 -7.80 17.04 5.44
CA PRO A 121 -8.08 15.66 5.82
C PRO A 121 -7.23 15.23 7.03
N ASP A 122 -7.66 14.23 7.79
CA ASP A 122 -6.87 13.68 8.90
C ASP A 122 -5.53 13.09 8.41
N SER A 123 -4.41 13.61 8.89
CA SER A 123 -3.06 13.16 8.54
C SER A 123 -2.02 13.69 9.54
N THR A 124 -0.95 12.92 9.74
CA THR A 124 0.25 13.31 10.50
C THR A 124 1.06 14.40 9.82
N LEU A 125 0.79 14.71 8.54
CA LEU A 125 1.53 15.75 7.81
C LEU A 125 1.40 17.13 8.45
N TRP A 126 0.27 17.43 9.07
CA TRP A 126 0.00 18.79 9.56
C TRP A 126 0.81 19.16 10.81
N SER A 127 1.50 18.21 11.44
CA SER A 127 2.44 18.47 12.53
C SER A 127 3.87 18.71 12.06
N ILE A 128 4.15 18.58 10.76
CA ILE A 128 5.49 18.74 10.17
C ILE A 128 5.58 20.05 9.39
N SER A 129 6.77 20.67 9.44
CA SER A 129 7.07 21.87 8.67
C SER A 129 7.57 21.51 7.27
N PHE A 130 6.96 22.11 6.25
CA PHE A 130 7.35 21.96 4.85
C PHE A 130 7.80 23.30 4.26
N ALA A 131 8.66 23.23 3.24
CA ALA A 131 9.13 24.41 2.53
C ALA A 131 7.98 25.08 1.72
N GLU A 132 8.12 26.38 1.45
CA GLU A 132 7.17 27.10 0.59
C GLU A 132 7.04 26.41 -0.78
N GLY A 133 5.80 26.19 -1.23
CA GLY A 133 5.49 25.51 -2.50
C GLY A 133 5.73 24.00 -2.51
N GLN A 134 6.22 23.40 -1.40
CA GLN A 134 6.39 21.96 -1.31
C GLN A 134 5.04 21.25 -1.36
N ARG A 135 4.98 20.17 -2.14
CA ARG A 135 3.80 19.32 -2.29
C ARG A 135 3.86 18.11 -1.37
N VAL A 136 2.71 17.74 -0.81
CA VAL A 136 2.50 16.53 -0.02
C VAL A 136 1.22 15.83 -0.45
N GLU A 137 1.18 14.50 -0.30
CA GLU A 137 0.05 13.63 -0.61
C GLU A 137 -0.65 13.14 0.65
N VAL A 138 -1.99 13.17 0.67
CA VAL A 138 -2.81 12.48 1.67
C VAL A 138 -3.65 11.41 0.98
N ALA A 139 -3.51 10.16 1.42
CA ALA A 139 -4.25 9.01 0.91
C ALA A 139 -5.52 8.74 1.76
N ASP A 140 -6.48 9.67 1.75
CA ASP A 140 -7.73 9.55 2.53
C ASP A 140 -8.55 8.31 2.17
N ALA A 141 -8.46 7.85 0.92
CA ALA A 141 -9.03 6.58 0.49
C ALA A 141 -8.48 5.37 1.28
N VAL A 142 -7.21 5.39 1.70
CA VAL A 142 -6.61 4.35 2.54
C VAL A 142 -7.19 4.39 3.95
N ARG A 143 -7.36 5.58 4.54
CA ARG A 143 -8.02 5.75 5.84
C ARG A 143 -9.42 5.12 5.83
N LEU A 144 -10.23 5.45 4.81
CA LEU A 144 -11.58 4.89 4.66
C LEU A 144 -11.56 3.36 4.47
N TRP A 145 -10.58 2.86 3.72
CA TRP A 145 -10.39 1.42 3.55
C TRP A 145 -10.06 0.72 4.88
N LEU A 146 -9.14 1.28 5.68
CA LEU A 146 -8.82 0.77 7.02
C LEU A 146 -10.04 0.82 7.95
N GLU A 147 -10.83 1.89 7.87
CA GLU A 147 -12.07 2.05 8.64
C GLU A 147 -13.12 0.98 8.32
N ASN A 148 -13.25 0.59 7.07
CA ASN A 148 -14.16 -0.49 6.69
C ASN A 148 -13.59 -1.86 7.08
N CYS A 149 -12.29 -2.08 6.87
CA CYS A 149 -11.59 -3.30 7.24
C CYS A 149 -11.74 -3.59 8.75
N GLN A 150 -11.52 -2.60 9.61
CA GLN A 150 -11.61 -2.78 11.07
C GLN A 150 -12.99 -3.21 11.57
N ARG A 151 -14.08 -2.86 10.87
CA ARG A 151 -15.45 -3.19 11.29
C ARG A 151 -15.73 -4.70 11.25
N VAL A 152 -15.06 -5.40 10.34
CA VAL A 152 -15.27 -6.84 10.09
C VAL A 152 -14.08 -7.70 10.52
N TRP A 153 -12.89 -7.11 10.65
CA TRP A 153 -11.69 -7.81 11.12
C TRP A 153 -11.69 -7.94 12.64
N LYS A 154 -11.85 -9.16 13.15
CA LYS A 154 -11.93 -9.46 14.58
C LYS A 154 -10.58 -9.85 15.17
N ALA A 155 -9.79 -10.63 14.45
CA ALA A 155 -8.49 -11.09 14.93
C ALA A 155 -7.54 -11.41 13.76
N GLY A 156 -6.25 -11.14 13.96
CA GLY A 156 -5.25 -11.40 12.93
C GLY A 156 -4.03 -10.49 13.02
N SER A 157 -3.21 -10.53 11.99
CA SER A 157 -2.17 -9.53 11.72
C SER A 157 -2.19 -9.15 10.25
N MET A 158 -1.63 -7.99 9.93
CA MET A 158 -1.42 -7.52 8.56
C MET A 158 0.05 -7.20 8.36
N VAL A 159 0.63 -7.67 7.26
CA VAL A 159 1.96 -7.26 6.80
C VAL A 159 1.82 -6.59 5.45
N ALA A 160 2.11 -5.29 5.38
CA ALA A 160 2.06 -4.52 4.14
C ALA A 160 3.47 -4.05 3.76
N ILE A 161 3.84 -4.29 2.51
CA ILE A 161 5.13 -3.89 1.96
C ILE A 161 4.85 -2.91 0.83
N ASP A 162 5.31 -1.68 0.95
CA ASP A 162 5.03 -0.61 -0.01
C ASP A 162 6.21 0.37 -0.07
N TYR A 163 6.28 1.11 -1.18
CA TYR A 163 7.19 2.26 -1.31
C TYR A 163 6.73 3.38 -0.39
N GLY A 164 7.66 4.00 0.32
CA GLY A 164 7.38 5.19 1.11
C GLY A 164 8.21 5.25 2.39
N ASP A 165 7.77 6.09 3.32
CA ASP A 165 8.54 6.35 4.53
C ASP A 165 7.68 6.90 5.66
N LEU A 166 8.32 7.16 6.81
CA LEU A 166 7.76 7.97 7.88
C LEU A 166 7.68 9.44 7.45
N VAL A 167 6.72 10.17 8.01
CA VAL A 167 6.39 11.54 7.63
C VAL A 167 7.59 12.50 7.67
N GLU A 168 8.54 12.28 8.58
CA GLU A 168 9.72 13.12 8.77
C GLU A 168 10.70 13.06 7.59
N THR A 169 10.77 11.92 6.89
CA THR A 169 11.75 11.66 5.82
C THR A 169 11.09 11.50 4.45
N LEU A 170 9.81 11.18 4.40
CA LEU A 170 9.07 10.87 3.17
C LEU A 170 9.22 11.96 2.09
N TYR A 171 9.15 13.22 2.48
CA TYR A 171 9.24 14.37 1.57
C TYR A 171 10.61 15.04 1.54
N TYR A 172 11.63 14.47 2.17
CA TYR A 172 12.97 15.04 2.19
C TYR A 172 13.51 15.19 0.76
N ARG A 173 13.84 16.43 0.37
CA ARG A 173 14.27 16.81 -0.99
C ARG A 173 13.27 16.48 -2.11
N ARG A 174 11.98 16.38 -1.78
CA ARG A 174 10.89 16.12 -2.75
C ARG A 174 9.92 17.29 -2.82
N LEU A 175 10.33 18.38 -3.47
CA LEU A 175 9.50 19.59 -3.58
C LEU A 175 8.18 19.36 -4.33
N ARG A 176 8.15 18.41 -5.27
CA ARG A 176 6.96 18.09 -6.07
C ARG A 176 6.17 16.88 -5.55
N GLY A 177 6.45 16.43 -4.33
CA GLY A 177 5.81 15.25 -3.77
C GLY A 177 6.32 13.96 -4.39
N THR A 178 5.49 12.92 -4.38
CA THR A 178 5.89 11.55 -4.75
C THR A 178 5.07 10.92 -5.88
N VAL A 179 3.99 11.59 -6.31
CA VAL A 179 3.14 11.13 -7.43
C VAL A 179 3.97 10.98 -8.70
N ARG A 180 3.88 9.81 -9.32
CA ARG A 180 4.55 9.48 -10.58
C ARG A 180 3.73 8.48 -11.37
N GLY A 181 4.01 8.40 -12.66
CA GLY A 181 3.43 7.40 -13.54
C GLY A 181 4.45 6.37 -14.02
N TYR A 182 3.95 5.23 -14.46
CA TYR A 182 4.74 4.21 -15.14
C TYR A 182 4.10 3.83 -16.47
N LEU A 183 4.86 3.98 -17.56
CA LEU A 183 4.46 3.59 -18.91
C LEU A 183 5.57 2.76 -19.54
N ALA A 184 5.26 1.54 -19.96
CA ALA A 184 6.24 0.62 -20.58
C ALA A 184 7.56 0.51 -19.77
N GLN A 185 7.45 0.36 -18.44
CA GLN A 185 8.57 0.28 -17.49
C GLN A 185 9.42 1.56 -17.36
N GLN A 186 8.93 2.69 -17.89
CA GLN A 186 9.56 3.99 -17.73
C GLN A 186 8.81 4.84 -16.71
N ARG A 187 9.56 5.46 -15.80
CA ARG A 187 9.03 6.42 -14.82
C ARG A 187 8.72 7.75 -15.50
N ILE A 188 7.52 8.25 -15.28
CA ILE A 188 6.98 9.50 -15.82
C ILE A 188 6.67 10.43 -14.65
N GLU A 189 7.07 11.69 -14.75
CA GLU A 189 6.86 12.69 -13.69
C GLU A 189 6.37 14.02 -14.26
N GLY A 190 5.90 14.90 -13.37
CA GLY A 190 5.42 16.22 -13.75
C GLY A 190 4.25 16.14 -14.73
N GLU A 191 4.21 17.01 -15.73
CA GLU A 191 3.09 17.08 -16.67
C GLU A 191 2.89 15.80 -17.50
N GLY A 192 3.92 14.95 -17.60
CA GLY A 192 3.83 13.66 -18.30
C GLY A 192 2.78 12.72 -17.71
N ILE A 193 2.48 12.84 -16.40
CA ILE A 193 1.47 12.01 -15.74
C ILE A 193 0.04 12.26 -16.27
N TYR A 194 -0.16 13.35 -17.02
CA TYR A 194 -1.45 13.70 -17.61
C TYR A 194 -1.59 13.33 -19.09
N GLN A 195 -0.53 12.84 -19.74
CA GLN A 195 -0.52 12.63 -21.20
C GLN A 195 -1.19 11.32 -21.63
N ASN A 196 -1.11 10.27 -20.80
CA ASN A 196 -1.54 8.90 -21.14
C ASN A 196 -2.62 8.38 -20.16
N ILE A 197 -3.64 9.20 -19.90
CA ILE A 197 -4.71 8.86 -18.93
C ILE A 197 -5.36 7.52 -19.30
N GLY A 198 -5.43 6.62 -18.32
CA GLY A 198 -5.95 5.26 -18.49
C GLY A 198 -5.02 4.28 -19.21
N ARG A 199 -3.82 4.71 -19.60
CA ARG A 199 -2.80 3.88 -20.29
C ARG A 199 -1.47 3.79 -19.55
N GLN A 200 -1.32 4.54 -18.45
CA GLN A 200 -0.18 4.45 -17.56
C GLN A 200 -0.67 4.22 -16.14
N ASP A 201 0.15 3.54 -15.35
CA ASP A 201 -0.10 3.37 -13.93
C ASP A 201 0.28 4.67 -13.19
N LEU A 202 -0.36 4.95 -12.06
CA LEU A 202 -0.06 6.09 -11.20
C LEU A 202 0.12 5.61 -9.77
N THR A 203 1.24 5.97 -9.15
CA THR A 203 1.52 5.63 -7.75
C THR A 203 1.99 6.85 -6.96
N ALA A 204 1.81 6.79 -5.64
CA ALA A 204 2.35 7.73 -4.68
C ALA A 204 3.02 6.97 -3.54
N ASP A 205 4.10 7.50 -2.98
CA ASP A 205 4.72 6.87 -1.81
C ASP A 205 3.76 6.90 -0.62
N VAL A 206 3.73 5.79 0.12
CA VAL A 206 2.89 5.63 1.29
C VAL A 206 3.49 6.39 2.47
N ASN A 207 2.65 7.18 3.14
CA ASN A 207 2.97 7.73 4.45
C ASN A 207 2.69 6.68 5.53
N PHE A 208 3.73 6.02 6.00
CA PHE A 208 3.60 4.98 7.03
C PHE A 208 3.23 5.55 8.41
N SER A 209 3.53 6.82 8.67
CA SER A 209 3.06 7.50 9.88
C SER A 209 1.53 7.66 9.87
N ASP A 210 0.93 7.93 8.71
CA ASP A 210 -0.53 7.98 8.54
C ASP A 210 -1.17 6.60 8.75
N LEU A 211 -0.59 5.52 8.17
CA LEU A 211 -1.08 4.16 8.41
C LEU A 211 -1.08 3.82 9.91
N MET A 212 -0.03 4.20 10.62
CA MET A 212 0.07 3.96 12.07
C MET A 212 -0.92 4.81 12.87
N HIS A 213 -1.10 6.08 12.49
CA HIS A 213 -2.06 6.99 13.11
C HIS A 213 -3.50 6.50 12.93
N TRP A 214 -3.93 6.22 11.70
CA TRP A 214 -5.31 5.80 11.39
C TRP A 214 -5.68 4.43 11.98
N SER A 215 -4.69 3.58 12.22
CA SER A 215 -4.91 2.24 12.79
C SER A 215 -4.75 2.16 14.30
N HIS A 216 -4.27 3.23 14.95
CA HIS A 216 -3.95 3.25 16.38
C HIS A 216 -5.12 2.77 17.26
N GLY A 217 -6.37 3.13 16.89
CA GLY A 217 -7.57 2.76 17.65
C GLY A 217 -7.95 1.27 17.62
N PHE A 218 -7.40 0.47 16.70
CA PHE A 218 -7.73 -0.96 16.59
C PHE A 218 -6.49 -1.87 16.51
N ALA A 219 -5.28 -1.32 16.47
CA ALA A 219 -4.04 -2.07 16.53
C ALA A 219 -3.63 -2.31 17.99
N SER A 220 -3.50 -3.57 18.41
CA SER A 220 -2.91 -3.87 19.73
C SER A 220 -1.39 -3.68 19.74
N ARG A 221 -0.77 -3.80 18.56
CA ARG A 221 0.65 -3.54 18.32
C ARG A 221 0.82 -3.22 16.85
N GLN A 222 1.75 -2.33 16.55
CA GLN A 222 2.20 -2.09 15.19
C GLN A 222 3.67 -1.67 15.16
N LYS A 223 4.32 -1.93 14.03
CA LYS A 223 5.71 -1.55 13.78
C LYS A 223 5.86 -1.20 12.30
N CYS A 224 6.63 -0.15 12.03
CA CYS A 224 7.14 0.17 10.71
C CYS A 224 8.66 0.01 10.74
N GLU A 225 9.23 -0.68 9.76
CA GLU A 225 10.67 -0.88 9.59
C GLU A 225 11.02 -0.94 8.10
N THR A 226 12.30 -0.84 7.74
CA THR A 226 12.69 -1.09 6.34
C THR A 226 12.45 -2.55 5.97
N GLN A 227 12.24 -2.83 4.68
CA GLN A 227 12.15 -4.21 4.19
C GLN A 227 13.41 -5.02 4.53
N ARG A 228 14.58 -4.38 4.45
CA ARG A 228 15.84 -5.01 4.88
C ARG A 228 15.80 -5.44 6.34
N GLU A 229 15.40 -4.56 7.26
CA GLU A 229 15.33 -4.87 8.70
C GLU A 229 14.31 -5.99 8.99
N PHE A 230 13.18 -5.97 8.29
CA PHE A 230 12.14 -6.99 8.43
C PHE A 230 12.62 -8.38 7.99
N LEU A 231 13.38 -8.45 6.89
CA LEU A 231 13.86 -9.72 6.32
C LEU A 231 15.12 -10.25 7.01
N LEU A 232 15.94 -9.38 7.61
CA LEU A 232 17.23 -9.73 8.22
C LEU A 232 17.16 -10.94 9.18
N PRO A 233 16.16 -11.08 10.07
CA PRO A 233 16.05 -12.23 10.97
C PRO A 233 15.72 -13.55 10.27
N HIS A 234 15.25 -13.50 9.02
CA HIS A 234 14.76 -14.65 8.25
C HIS A 234 15.65 -15.00 7.06
N ALA A 235 16.61 -14.14 6.74
CA ALA A 235 17.42 -14.25 5.54
C ALA A 235 18.40 -15.42 5.60
N ASN A 236 18.51 -16.13 4.49
CA ASN A 236 19.54 -17.14 4.25
C ASN A 236 20.64 -16.54 3.39
N SER A 237 21.84 -16.39 3.95
CA SER A 237 23.02 -15.83 3.25
C SER A 237 23.46 -16.63 2.00
N SER A 238 22.98 -17.86 1.84
CA SER A 238 23.23 -18.68 0.64
C SER A 238 22.18 -18.47 -0.45
N HIS A 239 21.05 -17.80 -0.16
CA HIS A 239 19.99 -17.53 -1.13
C HIS A 239 20.23 -16.18 -1.80
N ARG A 240 20.37 -16.17 -3.13
CA ARG A 240 20.73 -14.94 -3.89
C ARG A 240 19.70 -13.83 -3.74
N GLY A 241 18.41 -14.17 -3.64
CA GLY A 241 17.34 -13.19 -3.43
C GLY A 241 17.47 -12.48 -2.07
N ASP A 242 17.86 -13.23 -1.04
CA ASP A 242 17.99 -12.70 0.32
C ASP A 242 19.23 -11.81 0.42
N VAL A 243 20.34 -12.22 -0.22
CA VAL A 243 21.54 -11.38 -0.34
C VAL A 243 21.21 -10.05 -1.01
N TYR A 244 20.43 -10.07 -2.10
CA TYR A 244 20.00 -8.85 -2.79
C TYR A 244 19.09 -7.98 -1.92
N ALA A 245 18.11 -8.58 -1.24
CA ALA A 245 17.19 -7.86 -0.36
C ALA A 245 17.88 -7.26 0.88
N MET A 246 18.99 -7.87 1.33
CA MET A 246 19.77 -7.40 2.48
C MET A 246 20.90 -6.43 2.13
N ASP A 247 21.16 -6.18 0.85
CA ASP A 247 22.19 -5.24 0.42
C ASP A 247 21.88 -3.83 0.98
N PRO A 248 22.77 -3.25 1.82
CA PRO A 248 22.59 -1.90 2.35
C PRO A 248 22.48 -0.82 1.27
N LEU A 249 23.02 -1.07 0.06
CA LEU A 249 22.95 -0.20 -1.10
C LEU A 249 21.89 -0.64 -2.11
N GLY A 250 21.17 -1.73 -1.82
CA GLY A 250 20.08 -2.24 -2.63
C GLY A 250 18.79 -1.44 -2.48
N VAL A 251 17.70 -1.95 -3.04
CA VAL A 251 16.36 -1.32 -2.96
C VAL A 251 15.69 -1.50 -1.59
N GLY A 252 16.20 -2.38 -0.74
CA GLY A 252 15.61 -2.74 0.56
C GLY A 252 15.36 -1.57 1.54
N PRO A 253 16.14 -0.47 1.54
CA PRO A 253 15.84 0.73 2.33
C PRO A 253 14.73 1.61 1.73
N ALA A 254 14.40 1.47 0.44
CA ALA A 254 13.37 2.26 -0.23
C ALA A 254 11.94 1.75 0.03
N PHE A 255 11.82 0.50 0.47
CA PHE A 255 10.56 -0.11 0.90
C PHE A 255 10.46 -0.11 2.41
N ARG A 256 9.24 0.07 2.89
CA ARG A 256 8.88 -0.09 4.29
C ARG A 256 7.94 -1.26 4.45
N VAL A 257 8.01 -1.88 5.62
CA VAL A 257 7.13 -2.95 6.05
C VAL A 257 6.35 -2.47 7.25
N TRP A 258 5.04 -2.43 7.10
CA TRP A 258 4.11 -2.18 8.20
C TRP A 258 3.53 -3.51 8.68
N HIS A 259 3.88 -3.88 9.91
CA HIS A 259 3.29 -5.03 10.57
C HIS A 259 2.34 -4.55 11.67
N LEU A 260 1.06 -4.86 11.53
CA LEU A 260 0.00 -4.56 12.47
C LEU A 260 -0.60 -5.84 13.06
N ARG A 261 -0.84 -5.85 14.37
CA ARG A 261 -1.61 -6.88 15.08
C ARG A 261 -2.97 -6.30 15.46
N LYS A 262 -4.05 -6.95 15.03
CA LYS A 262 -5.42 -6.54 15.35
C LYS A 262 -5.70 -6.80 16.83
N GLN A 263 -6.23 -5.80 17.53
CA GLN A 263 -6.81 -5.98 18.87
C GLN A 263 -8.01 -6.92 18.76
N GLU A 264 -7.98 -8.00 19.53
CA GLU A 264 -9.04 -9.02 19.49
C GLU A 264 -10.34 -8.42 20.04
N SER A 265 -11.42 -8.55 19.25
CA SER A 265 -12.79 -8.20 19.63
C SER A 265 -13.72 -9.41 19.69
#